data_AF-A0A516NRZ6-F1
#
_entry.id   AF-A0A516NRZ6-F1
#
_cell.length_a   1.000
_cell.length_b   1.000
_cell.length_c   1.000
_cell.angle_alpha   90.00
_cell.angle_beta   90.00
_cell.angle_gamma   90.00
#
_symmetry.space_group_name_H-M   'P 1'
#
loop_
_entity.id
_entity.type
_entity.pdbx_description
1 polymer ?
#
loop_
_entity_poly.entity_id
_entity_poly.type
_entity_poly.pdbx_seq_one_letter_code
_entity_poly.pdbx_strand_id
1 'polypeptide(L)'
;MTLRITDWSITSDLTPEIAIYDPRGNGWTLSWLPGRFLTKVQAMSGMALDEFLGDFDLATAAAGDTPTEDVLLAFELAAARAEHLGITLEEAVVRLSTQIVQRDRRHHATGSRSILPAERRGPGGQDGACRSVDAPTMRPAGEGVAV
;
A
#
# COMPACT_ATOMS: atom_id res chain seq x y z
N MET A 1 -2.12 5.62 -14.92
CA MET A 1 -3.18 5.33 -13.94
C MET A 1 -4.23 4.47 -14.62
N THR A 2 -4.59 3.31 -14.06
CA THR A 2 -5.54 2.40 -14.71
C THR A 2 -6.47 1.73 -13.68
N LEU A 3 -7.74 2.10 -13.71
CA LEU A 3 -8.76 1.36 -12.96
C LEU A 3 -8.98 -0.02 -13.56
N ARG A 4 -8.88 -1.05 -12.71
CA ARG A 4 -9.27 -2.41 -13.06
C ARG A 4 -10.72 -2.63 -12.65
N ILE A 5 -11.59 -2.78 -13.64
CA ILE A 5 -13.04 -2.93 -13.44
C ILE A 5 -13.45 -4.36 -13.75
N THR A 6 -14.20 -4.97 -12.83
CA THR A 6 -14.92 -6.23 -13.01
C THR A 6 -16.40 -6.04 -12.71
N ASP A 7 -17.19 -7.10 -12.80
CA ASP A 7 -18.62 -7.05 -12.41
C ASP A 7 -18.82 -6.92 -10.90
N TRP A 8 -17.79 -7.23 -10.10
CA TRP A 8 -17.89 -7.35 -8.64
C TRP A 8 -16.98 -6.39 -7.89
N SER A 9 -15.96 -5.86 -8.56
CA SER A 9 -14.97 -4.97 -7.96
C SER A 9 -14.42 -3.93 -8.92
N ILE A 10 -14.02 -2.78 -8.37
CA ILE A 10 -13.21 -1.76 -9.04
C ILE A 10 -12.01 -1.48 -8.14
N THR A 11 -10.80 -1.53 -8.69
CA THR A 11 -9.55 -1.29 -7.95
C THR A 11 -8.63 -0.35 -8.73
N SER A 12 -7.80 0.41 -8.02
CA SER A 12 -6.72 1.23 -8.61
C SER A 12 -5.37 0.53 -8.50
N ASP A 13 -4.42 0.88 -9.37
CA ASP A 13 -3.00 0.52 -9.24
C ASP A 13 -2.21 1.49 -8.34
N LEU A 14 -2.83 2.58 -7.91
CA LEU A 14 -2.20 3.67 -7.15
C LEU A 14 -2.67 3.74 -5.71
N THR A 15 -3.98 3.58 -5.53
CA THR A 15 -4.60 3.68 -4.21
C THR A 15 -4.96 2.28 -3.70
N PRO A 16 -4.88 2.06 -2.37
CA PRO A 16 -5.31 0.79 -1.78
C PRO A 16 -6.84 0.65 -1.70
N GLU A 17 -7.59 1.67 -2.13
CA GLU A 17 -9.04 1.70 -2.01
C GLU A 17 -9.71 0.86 -3.09
N ILE A 18 -10.92 0.38 -2.77
CA ILE A 18 -11.66 -0.55 -3.60
C ILE A 18 -13.15 -0.21 -3.60
N ALA A 19 -13.81 -0.43 -4.73
CA ALA A 19 -15.26 -0.55 -4.79
C ALA A 19 -15.65 -2.02 -4.86
N ILE A 20 -16.64 -2.44 -4.07
CA ILE A 20 -17.19 -3.80 -4.09
C ILE A 20 -18.69 -3.71 -4.36
N TYR A 21 -19.18 -4.54 -5.28
CA TYR A 21 -20.60 -4.74 -5.47
C TYR A 21 -21.15 -5.64 -4.36
N ASP A 22 -22.18 -5.16 -3.65
CA ASP A 22 -22.95 -5.93 -2.69
C ASP A 22 -24.30 -6.33 -3.30
N PRO A 23 -24.49 -7.62 -3.66
CA PRO A 23 -25.76 -8.11 -4.19
C PRO A 23 -26.93 -7.97 -3.21
N ARG A 24 -26.67 -7.92 -1.89
CA ARG A 24 -27.73 -7.81 -0.87
C ARG A 24 -28.28 -6.40 -0.77
N GLY A 25 -27.40 -5.40 -0.89
CA GLY A 25 -27.76 -3.99 -0.98
C GLY A 25 -28.13 -3.53 -2.38
N ASN A 26 -27.99 -4.41 -3.39
CA ASN A 26 -28.17 -4.11 -4.82
C ASN A 26 -27.41 -2.84 -5.25
N GLY A 27 -26.14 -2.74 -4.83
CA GLY A 27 -25.37 -1.52 -5.03
C GLY A 27 -23.88 -1.71 -4.77
N TRP A 28 -23.11 -0.69 -5.11
CA TRP A 28 -21.68 -0.64 -4.89
C TRP A 28 -21.36 0.08 -3.59
N THR A 29 -20.30 -0.35 -2.93
CA THR A 29 -19.77 0.29 -1.72
C THR A 29 -18.30 0.61 -1.94
N LEU A 30 -17.85 1.77 -1.45
CA LEU A 30 -16.44 2.16 -1.48
C LEU A 30 -15.83 1.93 -0.10
N SER A 31 -14.59 1.43 -0.06
CA SER A 31 -13.87 1.23 1.20
C SER A 31 -13.67 2.53 2.01
N TRP A 32 -13.53 3.66 1.34
CA TRP A 32 -13.37 4.99 1.96
C TRP A 32 -14.70 5.75 2.19
N LEU A 33 -15.81 5.29 1.60
CA LEU A 33 -17.15 5.84 1.81
C LEU A 33 -18.13 4.76 2.29
N PRO A 34 -17.90 4.18 3.49
CA PRO A 34 -18.74 3.10 4.00
C PRO A 34 -20.16 3.59 4.31
N GLY A 35 -21.13 2.68 4.19
CA GLY A 35 -22.53 2.92 4.55
C GLY A 35 -23.38 3.59 3.46
N ARG A 36 -22.83 3.83 2.26
CA ARG A 36 -23.59 4.28 1.09
C ARG A 36 -23.64 3.21 0.02
N PHE A 37 -24.84 2.93 -0.49
CA PHE A 37 -25.03 2.13 -1.69
C PHE A 37 -25.03 3.06 -2.91
N LEU A 38 -24.11 2.78 -3.83
CA LEU A 38 -23.85 3.57 -5.02
C LEU A 38 -24.26 2.81 -6.27
N THR A 39 -24.61 3.55 -7.31
CA THR A 39 -24.66 2.98 -8.67
C THR A 39 -23.25 2.63 -9.16
N LYS A 40 -23.13 1.79 -10.19
CA LYS A 40 -21.83 1.47 -10.81
C LYS A 40 -21.10 2.74 -11.28
N VAL A 41 -21.83 3.69 -11.86
CA VAL A 41 -21.28 4.97 -12.34
C VAL A 41 -20.76 5.80 -11.16
N GLN A 42 -21.51 5.87 -10.06
CA GLN A 42 -21.06 6.54 -8.84
C GLN A 42 -19.81 5.87 -8.24
N ALA A 43 -19.77 4.55 -8.19
CA ALA A 43 -18.60 3.82 -7.72
C ALA A 43 -17.36 4.11 -8.58
N MET A 44 -17.51 4.15 -9.91
CA MET A 44 -16.44 4.56 -10.82
C MET A 44 -16.00 6.01 -10.56
N SER A 45 -16.95 6.93 -10.37
CA SER A 45 -16.66 8.33 -10.04
C SER A 45 -15.90 8.46 -8.71
N GLY A 46 -16.24 7.66 -7.71
CA GLY A 46 -15.55 7.66 -6.42
C GLY A 46 -14.17 7.02 -6.45
N MET A 47 -13.97 5.97 -7.24
CA MET A 47 -12.64 5.42 -7.47
C MET A 47 -11.73 6.41 -8.20
N ALA A 48 -12.25 7.08 -9.23
CA ALA A 48 -11.49 8.11 -9.92
C ALA A 48 -11.18 9.31 -9.01
N LEU A 49 -12.11 9.73 -8.15
CA LEU A 49 -11.88 10.81 -7.19
C LEU A 49 -10.72 10.51 -6.24
N ASP A 50 -10.69 9.29 -5.70
CA ASP A 50 -9.60 8.80 -4.84
C ASP A 50 -8.24 8.79 -5.58
N GLU A 51 -8.21 8.34 -6.84
CA GLU A 51 -7.01 8.42 -7.68
C GLU A 51 -6.52 9.85 -7.89
N PHE A 52 -7.42 10.79 -8.22
CA PHE A 52 -7.06 12.19 -8.41
C PHE A 52 -6.44 12.78 -7.14
N LEU A 53 -7.06 12.53 -5.99
CA LEU A 53 -6.56 13.03 -4.71
C LEU A 53 -5.22 12.40 -4.30
N GLY A 54 -5.01 11.11 -4.62
CA GLY A 54 -3.73 10.44 -4.42
C GLY A 54 -2.61 10.98 -5.31
N ASP A 55 -2.91 11.31 -6.56
CA ASP A 55 -1.93 11.91 -7.49
C ASP A 55 -1.55 13.33 -7.07
N PHE A 56 -2.49 14.15 -6.58
CA PHE A 56 -2.17 15.50 -6.10
C PHE A 56 -1.25 15.50 -4.90
N ASP A 57 -1.42 14.58 -3.95
CA ASP A 57 -0.53 14.48 -2.80
C ASP A 57 0.92 14.28 -3.27
N LEU A 58 1.12 13.45 -4.30
CA LEU A 58 2.43 13.24 -4.93
C LEU A 58 2.92 14.47 -5.72
N ALA A 59 2.04 15.12 -6.49
CA ALA A 59 2.40 16.28 -7.32
C ALA A 59 2.70 17.53 -6.49
N THR A 60 1.91 17.80 -5.45
CA THR A 60 2.11 18.94 -4.53
C THR A 60 3.34 18.77 -3.66
N ALA A 61 3.65 17.55 -3.22
CA ALA A 61 4.91 17.25 -2.54
C ALA A 61 6.14 17.53 -3.42
N ALA A 62 6.01 17.44 -4.75
CA ALA A 62 7.10 17.70 -5.70
C ALA A 62 7.17 19.16 -6.21
N ALA A 63 6.04 19.87 -6.30
CA ALA A 63 5.94 21.18 -6.98
C ALA A 63 6.31 22.41 -6.13
N GLY A 64 6.47 22.27 -4.81
CA GLY A 64 6.71 23.42 -3.92
C GLY A 64 5.46 24.33 -3.78
N ASP A 65 5.62 25.54 -3.25
CA ASP A 65 4.51 26.40 -2.79
C ASP A 65 3.63 27.02 -3.90
N THR A 66 3.92 26.80 -5.19
CA THR A 66 3.16 27.41 -6.29
C THR A 66 2.29 26.37 -7.01
N PRO A 67 0.95 26.43 -6.86
CA PRO A 67 0.06 25.54 -7.60
C PRO A 67 0.11 25.86 -9.09
N THR A 68 0.24 24.82 -9.92
CA THR A 68 0.16 24.93 -11.38
C THR A 68 -1.30 24.99 -11.84
N GLU A 69 -1.54 25.44 -13.07
CA GLU A 69 -2.88 25.42 -13.69
C GLU A 69 -3.48 24.00 -13.72
N ASP A 70 -2.63 22.99 -13.92
CA ASP A 70 -3.04 21.58 -13.91
C ASP A 70 -3.62 21.16 -12.55
N VAL A 71 -3.03 21.63 -11.44
CA VAL A 71 -3.53 21.35 -10.09
C VAL A 71 -4.92 21.96 -9.91
N LEU A 72 -5.13 23.21 -10.35
CA LEU A 72 -6.42 23.88 -10.22
C LEU A 72 -7.52 23.19 -11.03
N LEU A 73 -7.27 22.85 -12.29
CA LEU A 73 -8.22 22.13 -13.15
C LEU A 73 -8.63 20.79 -12.51
N ALA A 74 -7.66 20.14 -11.89
CA ALA A 74 -7.86 18.80 -11.41
C ALA A 74 -8.56 18.82 -10.02
N PHE A 75 -8.47 19.92 -9.24
CA PHE A 75 -9.39 20.23 -8.14
C PHE A 75 -10.85 20.40 -8.62
N GLU A 76 -11.09 21.09 -9.73
CA GLU A 76 -12.44 21.26 -10.28
C GLU A 76 -13.04 19.91 -10.72
N LEU A 77 -12.24 19.08 -11.39
CA LEU A 77 -12.65 17.72 -11.76
C LEU A 77 -12.94 16.84 -10.53
N ALA A 78 -12.15 16.99 -9.47
CA ALA A 78 -12.40 16.29 -8.21
C ALA A 78 -13.72 16.76 -7.56
N ALA A 79 -14.00 18.06 -7.56
CA ALA A 79 -15.24 18.62 -7.05
C ALA A 79 -16.46 18.07 -7.80
N ALA A 80 -16.44 18.06 -9.14
CA ALA A 80 -17.54 17.52 -9.95
C ALA A 80 -17.80 16.03 -9.67
N ARG A 81 -16.76 15.26 -9.34
CA ARG A 81 -16.90 13.84 -8.95
C ARG A 81 -17.45 13.66 -7.55
N ALA A 82 -17.05 14.51 -6.60
CA ALA A 82 -17.61 14.52 -5.25
C ALA A 82 -19.12 14.84 -5.28
N GLU A 83 -19.53 15.81 -6.09
CA GLU A 83 -20.94 16.14 -6.31
C GLU A 83 -21.73 14.94 -6.85
N HIS A 84 -21.14 14.17 -7.76
CA HIS A 84 -21.75 12.95 -8.29
C HIS A 84 -22.03 11.88 -7.21
N LEU A 85 -21.26 11.90 -6.11
CA LEU A 85 -21.45 11.05 -4.93
C LEU A 85 -22.38 11.67 -3.87
N GLY A 86 -22.82 12.91 -4.08
CA GLY A 86 -23.61 13.67 -3.11
C GLY A 86 -22.84 14.01 -1.84
N ILE A 87 -21.56 14.35 -1.97
CA ILE A 87 -20.70 14.88 -0.90
C ILE A 87 -19.90 16.08 -1.44
N THR A 88 -19.34 16.89 -0.55
CA THR A 88 -18.41 17.97 -0.96
C THR A 88 -17.00 17.42 -1.16
N LEU A 89 -16.15 18.18 -1.86
CA LEU A 89 -14.75 17.79 -2.05
C LEU A 89 -13.99 17.75 -0.72
N GLU A 90 -14.25 18.69 0.17
CA GLU A 90 -13.64 18.75 1.50
C GLU A 90 -13.98 17.51 2.32
N GLU A 91 -15.24 17.05 2.27
CA GLU A 91 -15.63 15.82 2.95
C GLU A 91 -14.90 14.60 2.38
N ALA A 92 -14.74 14.52 1.06
CA ALA A 92 -13.99 13.44 0.42
C ALA A 92 -12.52 13.41 0.87
N VAL A 93 -11.85 14.58 0.86
CA VAL A 93 -10.46 14.73 1.32
C VAL A 93 -10.33 14.30 2.78
N VAL A 94 -11.18 14.80 3.69
CA VAL A 94 -11.11 14.45 5.11
C VAL A 94 -11.27 12.94 5.33
N ARG A 95 -12.19 12.28 4.62
CA ARG A 95 -12.41 10.83 4.73
C ARG A 95 -11.19 10.04 4.26
N LEU A 96 -10.62 10.41 3.11
CA LEU A 96 -9.45 9.74 2.54
C LEU A 96 -8.20 9.95 3.40
N SER A 97 -7.93 11.18 3.85
CA SER A 97 -6.82 11.45 4.78
C SER A 97 -6.98 10.67 6.09
N THR A 98 -8.21 10.58 6.62
CA THR A 98 -8.50 9.78 7.81
C THR A 98 -8.20 8.30 7.57
N GLN A 99 -8.54 7.78 6.40
CA GLN A 99 -8.31 6.39 6.04
C GLN A 99 -6.81 6.08 5.91
N ILE A 100 -6.03 6.99 5.30
CA ILE A 100 -4.56 6.88 5.21
C ILE A 100 -3.96 6.78 6.62
N VAL A 101 -4.33 7.68 7.53
CA VAL A 101 -3.85 7.67 8.92
C VAL A 101 -4.27 6.39 9.66
N GLN A 102 -5.50 5.93 9.48
CA GLN A 102 -5.97 4.68 10.09
C GLN A 102 -5.20 3.47 9.58
N ARG A 103 -4.92 3.44 8.28
CA ARG A 103 -4.18 2.37 7.63
C ARG A 103 -2.72 2.34 8.11
N ASP A 104 -2.06 3.48 8.20
CA ASP A 104 -0.68 3.58 8.71
C ASP A 104 -0.61 3.05 10.14
N ARG A 105 -1.58 3.41 11.00
CA ARG A 105 -1.69 2.85 12.35
C ARG A 105 -1.83 1.32 12.35
N ARG A 106 -2.62 0.74 11.44
CA ARG A 106 -2.77 -0.72 11.30
C ARG A 106 -1.47 -1.38 10.83
N HIS A 107 -0.74 -0.77 9.90
CA HIS A 107 0.56 -1.27 9.44
C HIS A 107 1.63 -1.18 10.54
N HIS A 108 1.70 -0.08 11.29
CA HIS A 108 2.61 0.08 12.42
C HIS A 108 2.30 -0.90 13.57
N ALA A 109 1.03 -1.15 13.88
CA ALA A 109 0.62 -2.12 14.90
C ALA A 109 0.97 -3.58 14.52
N THR A 110 0.92 -3.90 13.22
CA THR A 110 1.23 -5.25 12.72
C THR A 110 2.74 -5.47 12.55
N GLY A 111 3.48 -4.44 12.12
CA GLY A 111 4.95 -4.49 12.00
C GLY A 111 5.69 -4.56 13.34
N SER A 112 5.05 -4.14 14.44
CA SER A 112 5.62 -4.19 15.79
C SER A 112 5.61 -5.59 16.43
N ARG A 113 5.13 -6.63 15.73
CA ARG A 113 5.05 -8.02 16.25
C ARG A 113 6.18 -8.96 15.83
N SER A 114 7.21 -8.47 15.11
CA SER A 114 8.25 -9.34 14.57
C SER A 114 9.68 -8.87 14.84
N ILE A 115 10.06 -8.63 16.10
CA ILE A 115 11.44 -8.89 16.57
C ILE A 115 11.40 -9.37 18.04
N LEU A 116 11.23 -10.67 18.24
CA LEU A 116 11.87 -11.37 19.36
C LEU A 116 12.50 -12.64 18.80
N PRO A 117 13.84 -12.79 18.83
CA PRO A 117 14.44 -14.09 18.58
C PRO A 117 14.06 -15.00 19.75
N ALA A 118 13.32 -16.07 19.44
CA ALA A 118 13.12 -17.20 20.33
C ALA A 118 14.44 -17.99 20.44
N GLU A 119 15.42 -17.44 21.14
CA GLU A 119 16.62 -18.19 21.53
C GLU A 119 16.33 -18.92 22.84
N ARG A 120 16.39 -20.24 22.72
CA ARG A 120 15.91 -21.24 23.65
C ARG A 120 16.80 -21.30 24.89
N ARG A 121 16.15 -21.40 26.03
CA ARG A 121 16.73 -21.85 27.30
C ARG A 121 17.23 -23.31 27.14
N GLY A 122 18.49 -23.58 27.47
CA GLY A 122 19.13 -24.91 27.42
C GLY A 122 18.56 -25.94 28.43
N PRO A 123 19.09 -27.17 28.46
CA PRO A 123 20.01 -27.52 29.57
C PRO A 123 21.07 -28.62 29.30
N GLY A 124 22.14 -28.62 30.12
CA GLY A 124 23.04 -29.76 30.40
C GLY A 124 24.13 -30.00 29.35
N GLY A 125 25.41 -30.23 29.65
CA GLY A 125 26.06 -30.72 30.85
C GLY A 125 27.14 -31.71 30.41
N GLN A 126 28.39 -31.23 30.36
CA GLN A 126 29.70 -31.90 30.53
C GLN A 126 29.92 -33.36 30.03
N ASP A 127 30.94 -33.56 29.19
CA ASP A 127 32.12 -34.39 29.47
C ASP A 127 32.92 -34.74 28.20
N GLY A 128 34.26 -34.76 28.31
CA GLY A 128 35.12 -35.52 27.38
C GLY A 128 36.27 -34.75 26.72
N ALA A 129 37.41 -34.73 27.42
CA ALA A 129 38.67 -34.16 26.98
C ALA A 129 39.45 -35.01 25.93
N CYS A 130 40.49 -34.38 25.37
CA CYS A 130 41.79 -34.92 24.94
C CYS A 130 42.09 -35.12 23.43
N ARG A 131 42.96 -34.21 22.97
CA ARG A 131 44.28 -34.41 22.33
C ARG A 131 44.42 -34.24 20.80
N SER A 132 45.35 -33.32 20.52
CA SER A 132 46.16 -33.09 19.31
C SER A 132 46.59 -34.34 18.55
N VAL A 133 46.71 -34.26 17.21
CA VAL A 133 48.01 -34.36 16.48
C VAL A 133 47.89 -33.62 15.12
N ASP A 134 49.02 -33.10 14.68
CA ASP A 134 49.37 -32.31 13.49
C ASP A 134 48.96 -32.81 12.07
N ALA A 135 49.08 -31.86 11.13
CA ALA A 135 48.85 -31.87 9.68
C ALA A 135 49.80 -32.81 8.87
N PRO A 136 49.67 -33.00 7.52
CA PRO A 136 49.96 -31.92 6.53
C PRO A 136 49.21 -31.94 5.16
N THR A 137 49.10 -30.74 4.59
CA THR A 137 49.36 -30.30 3.19
C THR A 137 48.97 -31.17 1.98
N MET A 138 48.10 -30.63 1.12
CA MET A 138 48.29 -30.67 -0.35
C MET A 138 47.71 -29.41 -1.04
N ARG A 139 48.49 -28.88 -1.99
CA ARG A 139 48.36 -27.60 -2.70
C ARG A 139 47.24 -27.62 -3.76
N PRO A 140 46.62 -26.47 -4.09
CA PRO A 140 45.73 -26.36 -5.24
C PRO A 140 46.46 -26.20 -6.58
N ALA A 141 45.70 -26.48 -7.63
CA ALA A 141 46.07 -26.75 -9.01
C ALA A 141 46.39 -25.50 -9.85
N GLY A 142 47.29 -25.72 -10.82
CA GLY A 142 47.12 -25.34 -12.22
C GLY A 142 47.04 -23.85 -12.57
N GLU A 143 48.22 -23.25 -12.79
CA GLU A 143 48.36 -22.01 -13.55
C GLU A 143 49.12 -22.35 -14.84
N GLY A 144 48.50 -22.07 -15.98
CA GLY A 144 49.02 -22.44 -17.31
C GLY A 144 48.34 -21.61 -18.39
N VAL A 145 48.79 -20.36 -18.50
CA VAL A 145 48.59 -19.46 -19.65
C VAL A 145 49.45 -19.94 -20.82
N ALA A 146 48.87 -20.01 -22.02
CA ALA A 146 49.62 -20.01 -23.27
C ALA A 146 48.90 -19.12 -24.29
N VAL A 147 49.63 -18.09 -24.74
CA VAL A 147 49.46 -17.36 -26.00
C VAL A 147 50.51 -17.92 -26.95
#